data_AF-A0AAD8AEI8-F1
#
_entry.id   AF-A0AAD8AEI8-F1
#
_cell.length_a   1.000
_cell.length_b   1.000
_cell.length_c   1.000
_cell.angle_alpha   90.00
_cell.angle_beta   90.00
_cell.angle_gamma   90.00
#
_symmetry.space_group_name_H-M   'P 1'
#
loop_
_entity.id
_entity.type
_entity.pdbx_description
1 polymer ?
#
loop_
_entity_poly.entity_id
_entity_poly.type
_entity_poly.pdbx_seq_one_letter_code
_entity_poly.pdbx_strand_id
1 'polypeptide(L)'
;SIKSVAKAVESWTGYGEKYSRKLHTLADEFVDRLEECTKRDENAFNVLTHGDLWVNNILFRYSDPSGTVDSLRFVDFQFSQYTSPAIDLVYFFNTSLAPDVRENIHRLMK
;
A
#
# COMPACT_ATOMS: atom_id res chain seq x y z
N SER A 1 -14.49 -10.29 3.76
CA SER A 1 -14.14 -9.03 4.45
C SER A 1 -13.12 -9.32 5.55
N ILE A 2 -12.49 -8.30 6.16
CA ILE A 2 -11.54 -8.49 7.27
C ILE A 2 -12.18 -9.26 8.43
N LYS A 3 -13.47 -9.03 8.71
CA LYS A 3 -14.25 -9.81 9.69
C LYS A 3 -14.29 -11.31 9.37
N SER A 4 -14.44 -11.67 8.09
CA SER A 4 -14.40 -13.08 7.67
C SER A 4 -13.03 -13.71 7.92
N VAL A 5 -11.94 -12.96 7.66
CA VAL A 5 -10.56 -13.42 7.89
C VAL A 5 -10.29 -13.57 9.39
N ALA A 6 -10.73 -12.61 10.21
CA ALA A 6 -10.60 -12.66 11.66
C ALA A 6 -11.26 -13.91 12.26
N LYS A 7 -12.49 -14.21 11.81
CA LYS A 7 -13.21 -15.43 12.21
C LYS A 7 -12.53 -16.70 11.72
N ALA A 8 -12.00 -16.71 10.50
CA ALA A 8 -11.32 -17.89 9.96
C ALA A 8 -10.04 -18.24 10.74
N VAL A 9 -9.27 -17.23 11.17
CA VAL A 9 -8.02 -17.44 11.92
C VAL A 9 -8.23 -18.11 13.26
N GLU A 10 -9.40 -18.00 13.89
CA GLU A 10 -9.71 -18.65 15.17
C GLU A 10 -9.52 -20.17 15.11
N SER A 11 -9.81 -20.81 13.97
CA SER A 11 -9.68 -22.25 13.81
C SER A 11 -8.28 -22.72 13.42
N TRP A 12 -7.34 -21.80 13.20
CA TRP A 12 -6.00 -22.14 12.72
C TRP A 12 -5.07 -22.46 13.89
N THR A 13 -4.69 -23.74 14.01
CA THR A 13 -3.76 -24.23 15.04
C THR A 13 -2.46 -23.42 15.06
N GLY A 14 -2.12 -22.84 16.22
CA GLY A 14 -0.92 -22.01 16.41
C GLY A 14 -1.03 -20.55 15.94
N TYR A 15 -2.10 -20.19 15.23
CA TYR A 15 -2.32 -18.83 14.71
C TYR A 15 -3.51 -18.14 15.39
N GLY A 16 -4.57 -18.88 15.73
CA GLY A 16 -5.78 -18.34 16.37
C GLY A 16 -5.46 -17.56 17.64
N GLU A 17 -4.73 -18.19 18.58
CA GLU A 17 -4.33 -17.56 19.86
C GLU A 17 -3.47 -16.30 19.67
N LYS A 18 -2.65 -16.27 18.62
CA LYS A 18 -1.69 -15.19 18.36
C LYS A 18 -2.31 -14.00 17.63
N TYR A 19 -3.22 -14.24 16.69
CA TYR A 19 -3.65 -13.23 15.73
C TYR A 19 -5.15 -12.92 15.75
N SER A 20 -6.01 -13.81 16.25
CA SER A 20 -7.48 -13.63 16.20
C SER A 20 -7.91 -12.29 16.80
N ARG A 21 -7.49 -11.99 18.03
CA ARG A 21 -7.83 -10.73 18.71
C ARG A 21 -7.42 -9.50 17.90
N LYS A 22 -6.20 -9.51 17.35
CA LYS A 22 -5.66 -8.38 16.55
C LYS A 22 -6.47 -8.18 15.27
N LEU A 23 -6.82 -9.27 14.59
CA LEU A 23 -7.60 -9.22 13.36
C LEU A 23 -9.04 -8.76 13.61
N HIS A 24 -9.67 -9.16 14.71
CA HIS A 24 -11.00 -8.64 15.09
C HIS A 24 -10.96 -7.14 15.40
N THR A 25 -9.99 -6.71 16.21
CA THR A 25 -9.79 -5.29 16.51
C THR A 25 -9.59 -4.49 15.22
N LEU A 26 -8.73 -4.98 14.33
CA LEU A 26 -8.54 -4.36 13.02
C LEU A 26 -9.83 -4.36 12.21
N ALA A 27 -10.60 -5.43 12.21
CA ALA A 27 -11.83 -5.54 11.42
C ALA A 27 -12.91 -4.54 11.86
N ASP A 28 -12.93 -4.17 13.14
CA ASP A 28 -13.87 -3.19 13.68
C ASP A 28 -13.40 -1.74 13.43
N GLU A 29 -12.10 -1.48 13.48
CA GLU A 29 -11.53 -0.13 13.33
C GLU A 29 -11.06 0.20 11.90
N PHE A 30 -11.09 -0.78 10.97
CA PHE A 30 -10.45 -0.64 9.67
C PHE A 30 -10.95 0.56 8.87
N VAL A 31 -12.27 0.76 8.83
CA VAL A 31 -12.89 1.82 8.04
C VAL A 31 -12.50 3.18 8.59
N ASP A 32 -12.62 3.38 9.90
CA ASP A 32 -12.26 4.64 10.56
C ASP A 32 -10.78 4.98 10.37
N ARG A 33 -9.90 3.98 10.50
CA ARG A 33 -8.46 4.15 10.25
C ARG A 33 -8.15 4.49 8.79
N LEU A 34 -8.86 3.87 7.85
CA LEU A 34 -8.68 4.14 6.41
C LEU A 34 -9.14 5.55 6.07
N GLU A 35 -10.28 5.99 6.60
CA GLU A 35 -10.79 7.35 6.41
C GLU A 35 -9.82 8.37 6.98
N GLU A 36 -9.37 8.19 8.23
CA GLU A 36 -8.45 9.13 8.87
C GLU A 36 -7.12 9.24 8.12
N CYS A 37 -6.55 8.12 7.67
CA CYS A 37 -5.28 8.12 6.94
C CYS A 37 -5.38 8.71 5.53
N THR A 38 -6.54 8.64 4.88
CA THR A 38 -6.73 9.16 3.51
C THR A 38 -7.32 10.56 3.49
N LYS A 39 -7.78 11.07 4.63
CA LYS A 39 -8.35 12.40 4.78
C LYS A 39 -7.39 13.48 4.30
N ARG A 40 -7.88 14.33 3.40
CA ARG A 40 -7.14 15.48 2.89
C ARG A 40 -7.01 16.54 3.99
N ASP A 41 -5.79 17.00 4.24
CA ASP A 41 -5.53 18.22 5.01
C ASP A 41 -5.37 19.40 4.04
N GLU A 42 -6.30 20.35 4.07
CA GLU A 42 -6.30 21.52 3.17
C GLU A 42 -5.10 22.45 3.35
N ASN A 43 -4.40 22.36 4.49
CA ASN A 43 -3.23 23.17 4.79
C ASN A 43 -1.90 22.46 4.45
N ALA A 44 -1.96 21.22 3.96
CA ALA A 44 -0.78 20.42 3.63
C ALA A 44 -0.47 20.41 2.12
N PHE A 45 0.68 19.84 1.76
CA PHE A 45 1.03 19.58 0.37
C PHE A 45 0.26 18.36 -0.15
N ASN A 46 -0.71 18.62 -1.02
CA ASN A 46 -1.57 17.59 -1.60
C ASN A 46 -1.30 17.41 -3.10
N VAL A 47 -1.40 16.16 -3.56
CA VAL A 47 -1.25 15.77 -4.96
C VAL A 47 -2.41 14.87 -5.38
N LEU A 48 -2.61 14.70 -6.67
CA LEU A 48 -3.47 13.63 -7.17
C LEU A 48 -2.68 12.31 -7.05
N THR A 49 -3.08 11.47 -6.09
CA THR A 49 -2.49 10.15 -5.87
C THR A 49 -3.11 9.12 -6.80
N HIS A 50 -2.36 8.06 -7.10
CA HIS A 50 -2.87 6.87 -7.76
C HIS A 50 -3.81 6.07 -6.85
N GLY A 51 -3.43 5.92 -5.57
CA GLY A 51 -4.18 5.24 -4.51
C GLY A 51 -3.99 3.72 -4.44
N ASP A 52 -3.40 3.13 -5.48
CA ASP A 52 -3.03 1.70 -5.56
C ASP A 52 -1.68 1.53 -6.27
N LEU A 53 -0.68 2.33 -5.87
CA LEU A 53 0.62 2.34 -6.54
C LEU A 53 1.52 1.19 -6.09
N TRP A 54 1.43 0.05 -6.77
CA TRP A 54 2.35 -1.08 -6.64
C TRP A 54 2.89 -1.47 -8.03
N VAL A 55 4.00 -2.20 -8.07
CA VAL A 55 4.75 -2.49 -9.32
C VAL A 55 3.90 -3.12 -10.43
N ASN A 56 2.87 -3.90 -10.09
CA ASN A 56 2.00 -4.53 -11.08
C ASN A 56 1.03 -3.55 -11.77
N ASN A 57 0.79 -2.40 -11.16
CA ASN A 57 0.03 -1.29 -11.75
C ASN A 57 0.94 -0.31 -12.51
N ILE A 58 2.19 -0.70 -12.77
CA ILE A 58 3.15 0.06 -13.58
C ILE A 58 3.51 -0.76 -14.81
N LEU A 59 3.16 -0.24 -15.99
CA LEU A 59 3.59 -0.80 -17.26
C LEU A 59 4.92 -0.17 -17.66
N PHE A 60 5.93 -1.00 -17.90
CA PHE A 60 7.24 -0.59 -18.37
C PHE A 60 7.39 -0.90 -19.86
N ARG A 61 7.85 0.07 -20.64
CA ARG A 61 8.30 -0.15 -22.01
C ARG A 61 9.82 -0.29 -21.99
N TYR A 62 10.31 -1.31 -22.68
CA TYR A 62 11.72 -1.65 -22.76
C TYR A 62 12.23 -1.38 -24.17
N SER A 63 13.40 -0.75 -24.28
CA SER A 63 14.08 -0.54 -25.55
C SER A 63 14.85 -1.78 -25.98
N ASP A 64 14.63 -2.21 -27.23
CA ASP A 64 15.43 -3.25 -27.90
C ASP A 64 16.65 -2.56 -28.56
N PRO A 65 17.89 -3.06 -28.45
CA PRO A 65 18.36 -4.32 -27.83
C PRO A 65 18.93 -4.18 -26.41
N SER A 66 18.92 -2.98 -25.83
CA SER A 66 19.58 -2.73 -24.55
C SER A 66 18.85 -3.32 -23.34
N GLY A 67 17.55 -3.62 -23.47
CA GLY A 67 16.70 -4.05 -22.36
C GLY A 67 16.46 -2.95 -21.32
N THR A 68 16.81 -1.70 -21.61
CA THR A 68 16.60 -0.58 -20.69
C THR A 68 15.17 -0.08 -20.75
N VAL A 69 14.63 0.32 -19.59
CA VAL A 69 13.32 0.96 -19.51
C VAL A 69 13.40 2.35 -20.15
N ASP A 70 12.61 2.59 -21.18
CA ASP A 70 12.60 3.87 -21.90
C ASP A 70 11.43 4.78 -21.50
N SER A 71 10.37 4.18 -20.96
CA SER A 71 9.18 4.88 -20.49
C SER A 71 8.34 3.95 -19.61
N LEU A 72 7.42 4.56 -18.86
CA LEU A 72 6.44 3.85 -18.05
C LEU A 72 5.06 4.52 -18.14
N ARG A 73 4.03 3.77 -17.78
CA ARG A 73 2.66 4.27 -17.58
C ARG A 73 2.03 3.59 -16.38
N PHE A 74 1.30 4.36 -15.58
CA PHE A 74 0.44 3.82 -14.53
C PHE A 74 -0.89 3.36 -15.12
N VAL A 75 -1.47 2.33 -14.51
CA VAL A 75 -2.77 1.75 -14.86
C VAL A 75 -3.54 1.41 -13.59
N ASP A 76 -4.86 1.26 -13.69
CA ASP A 76 -5.76 0.93 -12.57
C ASP A 76 -5.89 2.03 -11.49
N PHE A 77 -6.58 3.11 -11.84
CA PHE A 77 -6.77 4.30 -11.00
C PHE A 77 -8.01 4.23 -10.08
N GLN A 78 -8.42 3.02 -9.66
CA GLN A 78 -9.67 2.82 -8.92
C GLN A 78 -9.75 3.52 -7.54
N PHE A 79 -8.60 3.89 -6.96
CA PHE A 79 -8.51 4.56 -5.65
C PHE A 79 -7.88 5.96 -5.71
N SER A 80 -7.81 6.58 -6.89
CA SER A 80 -7.16 7.89 -7.03
C SER A 80 -7.88 8.99 -6.26
N GLN A 81 -7.12 9.78 -5.51
CA GLN A 81 -7.65 10.83 -4.64
C GLN A 81 -6.71 12.04 -4.58
N TYR A 82 -7.26 13.24 -4.41
CA TYR A 82 -6.45 14.42 -4.12
C TYR A 82 -6.16 14.50 -2.61
N THR A 83 -4.97 14.07 -2.19
CA THR A 83 -4.56 13.93 -0.79
C THR A 83 -3.02 13.94 -0.65
N SER A 84 -2.51 13.59 0.53
CA SER A 84 -1.07 13.50 0.79
C SER A 84 -0.35 12.54 -0.16
N PRO A 85 0.81 12.91 -0.74
CA PRO A 85 1.63 11.99 -1.54
C PRO A 85 2.12 10.77 -0.75
N ALA A 86 2.05 10.81 0.59
CA ALA A 86 2.43 9.71 1.45
C ALA A 86 1.62 8.42 1.17
N ILE A 87 0.39 8.54 0.68
CA ILE A 87 -0.46 7.38 0.33
C ILE A 87 0.25 6.48 -0.69
N ASP A 88 0.68 7.05 -1.82
CA ASP A 88 1.36 6.29 -2.87
C ASP A 88 2.75 5.84 -2.44
N LEU A 89 3.52 6.70 -1.77
CA LEU A 89 4.88 6.39 -1.34
C LEU A 89 4.92 5.24 -0.34
N VAL A 90 4.13 5.34 0.74
CA VAL A 90 4.10 4.31 1.80
C VAL A 90 3.60 2.98 1.24
N TYR A 91 2.57 3.02 0.38
CA TYR A 91 2.04 1.81 -0.24
C TYR A 91 3.11 1.14 -1.12
N PHE A 92 3.67 1.86 -2.10
CA PHE A 92 4.71 1.34 -3.00
C PHE A 92 5.92 0.80 -2.24
N PHE A 93 6.36 1.50 -1.20
CA PHE A 93 7.50 1.10 -0.39
C PHE A 93 7.31 -0.22 0.35
N ASN A 94 6.09 -0.49 0.82
CA ASN A 94 5.80 -1.72 1.53
C ASN A 94 5.53 -2.90 0.60
N THR A 95 5.01 -2.65 -0.61
CA THR A 95 4.55 -3.70 -1.54
C THR A 95 5.53 -4.02 -2.67
N SER A 96 6.44 -3.12 -3.02
CA SER A 96 7.16 -3.20 -4.30
C SER A 96 8.67 -3.03 -4.23
N LEU A 97 9.21 -2.60 -3.08
CA LEU A 97 10.66 -2.58 -2.89
C LEU A 97 11.23 -3.99 -2.69
N ALA A 98 12.44 -4.20 -3.19
CA ALA A 98 13.22 -5.36 -2.85
C ALA A 98 13.46 -5.41 -1.31
N PRO A 99 13.50 -6.60 -0.69
CA PRO A 99 13.56 -6.72 0.77
C PRO A 99 14.74 -5.94 1.41
N ASP A 100 15.91 -6.00 0.79
CA ASP A 100 17.13 -5.31 1.22
C ASP A 100 16.99 -3.78 1.15
N VAL A 101 16.31 -3.27 0.12
CA VAL A 101 16.03 -1.83 -0.01
C VAL A 101 15.03 -1.39 1.06
N ARG A 102 13.97 -2.17 1.29
CA ARG A 102 12.93 -1.88 2.29
C ARG A 102 13.49 -1.82 3.71
N GLU A 103 14.41 -2.73 4.07
CA GLU A 103 15.07 -2.71 5.39
C GLU A 103 15.91 -1.44 5.61
N ASN A 104 16.36 -0.79 4.54
CA ASN A 104 17.19 0.41 4.57
C ASN A 104 16.42 1.70 4.23
N ILE A 105 15.09 1.68 4.25
CA ILE A 105 14.25 2.77 3.75
C ILE A 105 14.47 4.12 4.46
N HIS A 106 14.83 4.06 5.75
CA HIS A 106 15.17 5.23 6.55
C HIS A 106 16.37 6.03 5.99
N ARG A 107 17.21 5.42 5.13
CA ARG A 107 18.30 6.11 4.44
C ARG A 107 17.85 6.88 3.21
N LEU A 108 16.71 6.49 2.62
CA LEU A 108 16.14 7.10 1.42
C LEU A 108 15.18 8.25 1.73
N MET A 109 14.65 8.32 2.95
CA MET A 109 13.69 9.33 3.40
C MET A 109 14.34 10.51 4.16
N LYS A 110 15.60 10.84 3.85
CA LYS A 110 16.31 11.99 4.46
C LYS A 110 16.20 13.26 3.62
#